data_AF-A0A6A4HDN9-F1
#
_entry.id   AF-A0A6A4HDN9-F1
#
_cell.length_a   1.000
_cell.length_b   1.000
_cell.length_c   1.000
_cell.angle_alpha   90.00
_cell.angle_beta   90.00
_cell.angle_gamma   90.00
#
_symmetry.space_group_name_H-M   'P 1'
#
loop_
_entity.id
_entity.type
_entity.pdbx_description
1 polymer ?
#
loop_
_entity_poly.entity_id
_entity_poly.type
_entity_poly.pdbx_seq_one_letter_code
_entity_poly.pdbx_strand_id
1 'polypeptide(L)'
;MSNLINKIKSKATSSNQDSNSEEQSFSIQPHPAKTNDPADLQPGSGLNNNEQMAPFHARDPHVPTDPQVREALNKQEVKGRDELRARQEELNR
;
A
#
# COMPACT_ATOMS: atom_id res chain seq x y z
N MET A 1 5.16 -15.94 -71.86
CA MET A 1 4.18 -15.66 -70.80
C MET A 1 4.79 -16.01 -69.43
N SER A 2 5.64 -15.13 -68.88
CA SER A 2 6.45 -15.42 -67.66
C SER A 2 6.46 -14.27 -66.64
N ASN A 3 5.62 -13.24 -66.84
CA ASN A 3 5.62 -12.04 -66.02
C ASN A 3 4.82 -12.18 -64.71
N LEU A 4 4.03 -13.26 -64.54
CA LEU A 4 3.31 -13.53 -63.29
C LEU A 4 4.24 -14.06 -62.20
N ILE A 5 5.19 -14.94 -62.55
CA ILE A 5 6.07 -15.60 -61.59
C ILE A 5 7.03 -14.59 -60.96
N ASN A 6 7.55 -13.65 -61.75
CA ASN A 6 8.44 -12.59 -61.25
C ASN A 6 7.72 -11.59 -60.34
N LYS A 7 6.42 -11.35 -60.55
CA LYS A 7 5.59 -10.42 -59.77
C LYS A 7 5.19 -11.00 -58.41
N ILE A 8 5.01 -12.32 -58.33
CA ILE A 8 4.76 -13.03 -57.07
C ILE A 8 6.07 -13.16 -56.28
N LYS A 9 7.19 -13.45 -56.95
CA LYS A 9 8.50 -13.53 -56.30
C LYS A 9 8.95 -12.18 -55.73
N SER A 10 8.75 -11.08 -56.45
CA SER A 10 9.11 -9.74 -55.95
C SER A 10 8.21 -9.26 -54.80
N LYS A 11 6.95 -9.71 -54.72
CA LYS A 11 6.05 -9.40 -53.59
C LYS A 11 6.32 -10.26 -52.35
N ALA A 12 6.86 -11.46 -52.52
CA ALA A 12 7.33 -12.29 -51.42
C ALA A 12 8.72 -11.89 -50.90
N THR A 13 9.52 -11.17 -51.70
CA THR A 13 10.89 -10.75 -51.33
C THR A 13 11.06 -9.23 -51.19
N SER A 14 9.98 -8.45 -51.12
CA SER A 14 10.07 -7.01 -50.82
C SER A 14 9.48 -6.70 -49.45
N SER A 15 10.26 -5.92 -48.70
CA SER A 15 9.94 -5.25 -47.42
C SER A 15 9.73 -6.14 -46.20
N ASN A 16 10.84 -6.55 -45.58
CA ASN A 16 11.22 -5.96 -44.29
C ASN A 16 12.64 -5.41 -44.53
N GLN A 17 12.77 -4.30 -45.26
CA GLN A 17 12.98 -3.00 -44.64
C GLN A 17 13.92 -3.16 -43.44
N ASP A 18 15.18 -2.76 -43.64
CA ASP A 18 16.08 -2.33 -42.58
C ASP A 18 15.28 -1.37 -41.67
N SER A 19 14.54 -1.94 -40.72
CA SER A 19 14.29 -1.25 -39.49
C SER A 19 15.68 -1.14 -38.91
N ASN A 20 16.27 0.06 -38.95
CA ASN A 20 17.08 0.51 -37.85
C ASN A 20 16.35 0.00 -36.60
N SER A 21 16.84 -1.09 -36.03
CA SER A 21 16.35 -1.65 -34.80
C SER A 21 16.77 -0.65 -33.73
N GLU A 22 16.15 0.51 -33.74
CA GLU A 22 16.13 1.43 -32.62
C GLU A 22 15.48 0.62 -31.52
N GLU A 23 16.33 0.01 -30.70
CA GLU A 23 15.91 -0.71 -29.51
C GLU A 23 14.94 0.19 -28.75
N GLN A 24 13.82 -0.39 -28.31
CA GLN A 24 12.81 0.36 -27.57
C GLN A 24 13.46 0.95 -26.32
N SER A 25 13.63 2.26 -26.32
CA SER A 25 14.27 3.02 -25.24
C SER A 25 13.19 3.52 -24.29
N PHE A 26 13.18 3.00 -23.07
CA PHE A 26 12.28 3.44 -22.01
C PHE A 26 12.99 4.45 -21.11
N SER A 27 12.37 5.60 -20.88
CA SER A 27 12.87 6.55 -19.88
C SER A 27 12.58 6.03 -18.48
N ILE A 28 13.61 5.86 -17.68
CA ILE A 28 13.49 5.48 -16.27
C ILE A 28 13.24 6.75 -15.47
N GLN A 29 12.26 6.74 -14.58
CA GLN A 29 12.13 7.80 -13.59
C GLN A 29 13.40 7.83 -12.73
N PRO A 30 13.93 9.02 -12.35
CA PRO A 30 15.10 9.09 -11.49
C PRO A 30 14.83 8.35 -10.18
N HIS A 31 15.83 7.65 -9.67
CA HIS A 31 15.73 7.05 -8.34
C HIS A 31 15.48 8.16 -7.31
N PRO A 32 14.55 7.95 -6.36
CA PRO A 32 14.17 8.99 -5.40
C PRO A 32 15.35 9.42 -4.50
N ALA A 33 16.32 8.53 -4.26
CA ALA A 33 17.56 8.85 -3.57
C ALA A 33 18.69 9.04 -4.58
N LYS A 34 19.34 10.21 -4.54
CA LYS A 34 20.50 10.51 -5.40
C LYS A 34 21.79 9.93 -4.80
N THR A 35 21.77 9.61 -3.51
CA THR A 35 22.92 9.10 -2.75
C THR A 35 22.56 7.83 -1.97
N ASN A 36 23.56 7.02 -1.63
CA ASN A 36 23.42 5.85 -0.74
C ASN A 36 23.38 6.28 0.76
N ASP A 37 22.83 7.47 1.03
CA ASP A 37 22.63 7.97 2.38
C ASP A 37 21.15 7.76 2.75
N PRO A 38 20.84 7.02 3.84
CA PRO A 38 19.46 6.80 4.27
C PRO A 38 18.70 8.09 4.61
N ALA A 39 19.38 9.21 4.82
CA ALA A 39 18.74 10.52 5.04
C ALA A 39 18.22 11.18 3.74
N ASP A 40 18.68 10.74 2.57
CA ASP A 40 18.29 11.29 1.26
C ASP A 40 16.91 10.75 0.82
N LEU A 41 16.44 9.67 1.45
CA LEU A 41 15.04 9.28 1.47
C LEU A 41 14.29 10.22 2.42
N GLN A 42 13.73 11.31 1.89
CA GLN A 42 12.67 12.03 2.60
C GLN A 42 11.68 10.98 3.12
N PRO A 43 11.36 10.97 4.43
CA PRO A 43 10.52 9.93 5.02
C PRO A 43 9.25 9.83 4.18
N GLY A 44 9.16 8.71 3.45
CA GLY A 44 8.13 8.52 2.45
C GLY A 44 6.79 8.78 3.09
N SER A 45 6.02 9.63 2.42
CA SER A 45 4.58 9.83 2.64
C SER A 45 3.87 8.47 2.56
N GLY A 46 3.89 7.70 3.64
CA GLY A 46 3.43 6.32 3.69
C GLY A 46 3.31 5.78 5.12
N LEU A 47 4.16 6.25 6.03
CA LEU A 47 3.91 6.12 7.46
C LEU A 47 3.40 7.45 7.99
N ASN A 48 2.19 7.44 8.56
CA ASN A 48 1.62 8.62 9.20
C ASN A 48 2.58 9.10 10.29
N ASN A 49 3.31 10.19 10.03
CA ASN A 49 4.07 10.94 11.04
C ASN A 49 3.10 11.71 11.95
N ASN A 50 2.03 11.06 12.40
CA ASN A 50 1.12 11.61 13.39
C ASN A 50 1.89 11.61 14.71
N GLU A 51 2.51 12.74 15.03
CA GLU A 51 3.19 12.97 16.32
C GLU A 51 2.29 12.59 17.51
N GLN A 52 0.98 12.73 17.34
CA GLN A 52 -0.08 12.35 18.28
C GLN A 52 -0.12 10.86 18.63
N MET A 53 0.40 9.99 17.75
CA MET A 53 0.49 8.53 17.94
C MET A 53 1.94 8.07 18.10
N ALA A 54 2.87 8.97 18.41
CA ALA A 54 4.24 8.55 18.62
C ALA A 54 4.33 7.61 19.85
N PRO A 55 5.26 6.64 19.86
CA PRO A 55 5.39 5.64 20.93
C PRO A 55 5.57 6.23 22.33
N PHE A 56 6.07 7.45 22.42
CA PHE A 56 6.35 8.17 23.67
C PHE A 56 5.31 9.26 23.99
N HIS A 57 4.25 9.40 23.19
CA HIS A 57 3.11 10.30 23.43
C HIS A 57 1.85 9.54 23.85
N ALA A 58 1.98 8.30 24.34
CA ALA A 58 0.88 7.60 24.98
C ALA A 58 0.37 8.45 26.14
N ARG A 59 -0.82 9.05 25.97
CA ARG A 59 -1.49 9.77 27.04
C ARG A 59 -1.63 8.84 28.24
N ASP A 60 -1.56 9.41 29.43
CA ASP A 60 -2.00 8.73 30.65
C ASP A 60 -3.37 8.08 30.43
N PRO A 61 -3.72 7.03 31.21
CA PRO A 61 -5.02 6.39 31.11
C PRO A 61 -6.14 7.43 31.05
N HIS A 62 -6.90 7.44 29.95
CA HIS A 62 -7.92 8.47 29.75
C HIS A 62 -9.01 8.33 30.81
N VAL A 63 -9.11 9.33 31.68
CA VAL A 63 -10.25 9.50 32.59
C VAL A 63 -11.31 10.36 31.88
N PRO A 64 -12.52 9.84 31.63
CA PRO A 64 -13.60 10.63 31.04
C PRO A 64 -13.94 11.85 31.88
N THR A 65 -14.13 13.01 31.23
CA THR A 65 -14.54 14.25 31.90
C THR A 65 -16.04 14.29 32.20
N ASP A 66 -16.83 13.50 31.47
CA ASP A 66 -18.27 13.40 31.67
C ASP A 66 -18.57 12.69 33.01
N PRO A 67 -19.28 13.36 33.95
CA PRO A 67 -19.65 12.78 35.24
C PRO A 67 -20.46 11.48 35.11
N GLN A 68 -21.36 11.37 34.11
CA GLN A 68 -22.24 10.22 33.96
C GLN A 68 -21.46 8.97 33.56
N VAL A 69 -20.55 9.11 32.61
CA VAL A 69 -19.67 8.03 32.14
C VAL A 69 -18.75 7.57 33.26
N ARG A 70 -18.18 8.51 34.01
CA ARG A 70 -17.29 8.20 35.14
C ARG A 70 -18.02 7.45 36.25
N GLU A 71 -19.26 7.83 36.56
CA GLU A 71 -20.06 7.14 37.58
C GLU A 71 -20.49 5.74 37.11
N ALA A 72 -20.88 5.58 35.85
CA ALA A 72 -21.23 4.28 35.27
C ALA A 72 -20.05 3.29 35.30
N LEU A 73 -18.84 3.76 34.98
CA LEU A 73 -17.61 2.95 35.03
C LEU A 73 -17.31 2.43 36.44
N ASN A 74 -17.52 3.26 37.47
CA ASN A 74 -17.28 2.86 38.86
C ASN A 74 -18.35 1.90 39.41
N LYS A 75 -19.54 1.87 38.81
CA LYS A 75 -20.65 1.00 39.24
C LYS A 75 -20.65 -0.36 38.57
N GLN A 76 -19.85 -0.56 37.53
CA GLN A 76 -19.82 -1.85 36.83
C GLN A 76 -19.07 -2.87 37.67
N GLU A 77 -19.79 -3.85 38.19
CA GLU A 77 -19.19 -4.97 38.93
C GLU A 77 -18.25 -5.77 38.01
N VAL A 78 -17.09 -6.13 38.55
CA VAL A 78 -16.12 -6.97 37.85
C VAL A 78 -16.69 -8.39 37.79
N LYS A 79 -17.14 -8.80 36.61
CA LYS A 79 -17.72 -10.13 36.39
C LYS A 79 -16.68 -11.23 36.54
N GLY A 80 -17.12 -12.38 37.05
CA GLY A 80 -16.28 -13.57 37.17
C GLY A 80 -15.93 -14.19 35.81
N ARG A 81 -14.90 -15.05 35.80
CA ARG A 81 -14.44 -15.74 34.57
C ARG A 81 -15.55 -16.53 33.88
N ASP A 82 -16.39 -17.22 34.65
CA ASP A 82 -17.45 -18.07 34.12
C ASP A 82 -18.59 -17.23 33.51
N GLU A 83 -18.94 -16.12 34.14
CA GLU A 83 -19.94 -15.16 33.64
C GLU A 83 -19.48 -14.48 32.34
N LEU A 84 -18.19 -14.16 32.24
CA LEU A 84 -17.62 -13.59 31.01
C LEU A 84 -17.66 -14.59 29.85
N ARG A 85 -17.39 -15.87 30.11
CA ARG A 85 -17.46 -16.92 29.09
C ARG A 85 -18.88 -17.11 28.57
N ALA A 86 -19.87 -17.18 29.46
CA ALA A 86 -21.28 -17.31 29.08
C ALA A 86 -21.75 -16.14 28.20
N ARG A 87 -21.38 -14.90 28.54
CA ARG A 87 -21.71 -13.72 27.73
C ARG A 87 -21.05 -13.76 26.34
N GLN A 88 -19.82 -14.25 26.24
CA GLN A 88 -19.12 -14.38 24.97
C GLN A 88 -19.84 -15.38 24.04
N GLU A 89 -20.33 -16.48 24.59
CA GLU A 89 -21.11 -17.48 23.84
C GLU A 89 -22.46 -16.93 23.37
N GLU A 90 -23.11 -16.09 24.17
CA GLU A 90 -24.36 -15.40 23.78
C GLU A 90 -24.15 -14.41 22.64
N LEU A 91 -23.08 -13.61 22.70
CA LEU A 91 -22.75 -12.61 21.67
C LEU A 91 -22.30 -13.21 20.34
N ASN A 92 -21.78 -14.44 20.35
CA ASN A 92 -21.33 -15.15 19.16
C ASN A 92 -22.46 -15.94 18.47
N ARG A 93 -23.72 -15.76 18.89
CA ARG A 93 -24.90 -16.26 18.18
C ARG A 93 -25.27 -15.38 17.01
#